data_AF-J2VPQ8-F1
#
_entry.id   AF-J2VPQ8-F1
#
_cell.length_a   1.000
_cell.length_b   1.000
_cell.length_c   1.000
_cell.angle_alpha   90.00
_cell.angle_beta   90.00
_cell.angle_gamma   90.00
#
_symmetry.space_group_name_H-M   'P 1'
#
loop_
_entity.id
_entity.type
_entity.pdbx_description
1 polymer ?
#
loop_
_entity_poly.entity_id
_entity_poly.type
_entity_poly.pdbx_seq_one_letter_code
_entity_poly.pdbx_strand_id
1 'polypeptide(L)'
;MADPIKPDNAPAHEFIILGKTSDGRQFRPSDWAERLCGVMSCFRPAGSGGRNAHLKYSPYVLPTMIDGVRSVVVNQALRELEPLAYHFVVSFAKDNDLQVIDACVLPDPGARGK
;
A
#
# COMPACT_ATOMS: atom_id res chain seq x y z
N MET A 1 -22.62 -15.98 22.27
CA MET A 1 -21.29 -15.33 22.24
C MET A 1 -20.80 -15.43 20.82
N ALA A 2 -21.07 -14.40 20.02
CA ALA A 2 -20.51 -14.23 18.69
C ALA A 2 -20.29 -12.73 18.56
N ASP A 3 -19.07 -12.31 18.84
CA ASP A 3 -18.64 -10.94 18.72
C ASP A 3 -18.84 -10.51 17.25
N PRO A 4 -19.55 -9.41 16.98
CA PRO A 4 -19.62 -8.87 15.63
C PRO A 4 -18.19 -8.49 15.23
N ILE A 5 -17.76 -8.93 14.05
CA ILE A 5 -16.51 -8.48 13.43
C ILE A 5 -16.58 -6.95 13.38
N LYS A 6 -15.85 -6.31 14.29
CA LYS A 6 -15.66 -4.85 14.27
C LYS A 6 -15.09 -4.52 12.89
N PRO A 7 -15.64 -3.54 12.16
CA PRO A 7 -14.80 -2.82 11.23
C PRO A 7 -13.71 -2.18 12.10
N ASP A 8 -12.46 -2.61 11.94
CA ASP A 8 -11.32 -1.94 12.53
C ASP A 8 -11.29 -0.54 11.93
N ASN A 9 -11.94 0.37 12.63
CA ASN A 9 -12.03 1.80 12.32
C ASN A 9 -10.87 2.53 13.01
N ALA A 10 -9.71 1.88 13.14
CA ALA A 10 -8.48 2.65 13.16
C ALA A 10 -8.41 3.35 11.80
N PRO A 11 -8.00 4.63 11.73
CA PRO A 11 -7.53 5.13 10.45
C PRO A 11 -6.43 4.15 10.03
N ALA A 12 -6.70 3.33 9.01
CA ALA A 12 -5.67 2.53 8.40
C ALA A 12 -4.60 3.55 7.98
N HIS A 13 -3.51 3.60 8.75
CA HIS A 13 -2.42 4.50 8.46
C HIS A 13 -1.77 3.94 7.20
N GLU A 14 -2.13 4.52 6.07
CA GLU A 14 -1.57 4.18 4.79
C GLU A 14 -0.63 5.31 4.40
N PHE A 15 0.43 4.97 3.69
CA PHE A 15 1.29 5.96 3.07
C PHE A 15 1.43 5.64 1.60
N ILE A 16 1.65 6.69 0.80
CA ILE A 16 1.84 6.57 -0.63
C ILE A 16 3.27 6.96 -0.95
N ILE A 17 3.97 6.06 -1.62
CA ILE A 17 5.24 6.37 -2.28
C ILE A 17 4.89 6.92 -3.65
N LEU A 18 5.05 8.23 -3.82
CA LEU A 18 4.87 8.89 -5.09
C LEU A 18 6.03 8.52 -6.02
N GLY A 19 5.72 8.23 -7.29
CA GLY A 19 6.76 8.11 -8.33
C GLY A 19 7.32 9.46 -8.75
N LYS A 20 7.48 10.40 -7.81
CA LYS A 20 8.17 11.67 -7.98
C LYS A 20 9.34 11.71 -7.00
N THR A 21 10.51 12.12 -7.46
CA THR A 21 11.67 12.32 -6.57
C THR A 21 11.53 13.61 -5.78
N SER A 22 12.39 13.86 -4.78
CA SER A 22 12.40 15.13 -4.03
C SER A 22 12.66 16.35 -4.94
N ASP A 23 13.35 16.15 -6.05
CA ASP A 23 13.57 17.16 -7.12
C ASP A 23 12.33 17.41 -8.02
N GLY A 24 11.22 16.69 -7.77
CA GLY A 24 9.97 16.82 -8.54
C GLY A 24 9.96 16.06 -9.87
N ARG A 25 11.00 15.29 -10.18
CA ARG A 25 11.08 14.49 -11.41
C ARG A 25 10.30 13.19 -11.29
N GLN A 26 9.68 12.75 -12.37
CA GLN A 26 9.02 11.45 -12.40
C GLN A 26 10.05 10.32 -12.35
N PHE A 27 9.88 9.40 -11.41
CA PHE A 27 10.70 8.21 -11.27
C PHE A 27 10.45 7.21 -12.40
N ARG A 28 11.53 6.58 -12.86
CA ARG A 28 11.55 5.64 -13.99
C ARG A 28 12.29 4.36 -13.57
N PRO A 29 11.95 3.20 -14.14
CA PRO A 29 11.03 3.00 -15.25
C PRO A 29 9.55 3.13 -14.84
N SER A 30 8.64 3.33 -15.80
CA SER A 30 7.22 3.58 -15.51
C SER A 30 6.52 2.40 -14.82
N ASP A 31 7.04 1.18 -15.00
CA ASP A 31 6.55 -0.07 -14.42
C ASP A 31 7.11 -0.37 -13.01
N TRP A 32 7.86 0.57 -12.40
CA TRP A 32 8.47 0.36 -11.08
C TRP A 32 7.44 -0.01 -9.99
N ALA A 33 6.26 0.61 -10.02
CA ALA A 33 5.20 0.37 -9.06
C ALA A 33 4.69 -1.07 -9.16
N GLU A 34 4.50 -1.57 -10.38
CA GLU A 34 4.06 -2.95 -10.65
C GLU A 34 5.13 -3.96 -10.21
N ARG A 35 6.41 -3.65 -10.43
CA ARG A 35 7.53 -4.47 -9.96
C ARG A 35 7.57 -4.56 -8.45
N LEU A 36 7.47 -3.42 -7.75
CA LEU A 36 7.48 -3.39 -6.30
C LEU A 36 6.30 -4.20 -5.73
N CYS A 37 5.10 -3.99 -6.25
CA CYS A 37 3.92 -4.75 -5.84
C CYS A 37 4.02 -6.25 -6.17
N GLY A 38 4.70 -6.60 -7.26
CA GLY A 38 5.00 -7.99 -7.62
C GLY A 38 5.91 -8.67 -6.59
N VAL A 39 6.99 -8.02 -6.16
CA VAL A 39 7.87 -8.54 -5.09
C VAL A 39 7.10 -8.69 -3.78
N MET A 40 6.18 -7.76 -3.50
CA MET A 40 5.36 -7.81 -2.29
C MET A 40 4.19 -8.79 -2.35
N SER A 41 3.91 -9.42 -3.49
CA SER A 41 2.73 -10.27 -3.71
C SER A 41 2.62 -11.45 -2.72
N CYS A 42 3.74 -11.96 -2.21
CA CYS A 42 3.80 -13.05 -1.25
C CYS A 42 3.31 -12.69 0.16
N PHE A 43 3.32 -11.41 0.54
CA PHE A 43 2.95 -10.97 1.88
C PHE A 43 1.43 -10.84 2.02
N ARG A 44 0.79 -11.83 2.64
CA ARG A 44 -0.67 -11.90 2.79
C ARG A 44 -1.07 -12.50 4.13
N PRO A 45 -2.26 -12.15 4.65
CA PRO A 45 -2.76 -12.79 5.85
C PRO A 45 -2.96 -14.29 5.61
N ALA A 46 -2.64 -15.10 6.63
CA ALA A 46 -2.79 -16.55 6.59
C ALA A 46 -4.23 -16.93 6.19
N GLY A 47 -4.38 -17.80 5.19
CA GLY A 47 -5.69 -18.24 4.68
C GLY A 47 -6.25 -17.45 3.48
N SER A 48 -5.67 -16.30 3.10
CA SER A 48 -6.07 -15.57 1.87
C SER A 48 -5.43 -16.13 0.58
N GLY A 49 -4.66 -17.22 0.69
CA GLY A 49 -3.98 -17.91 -0.41
C GLY A 49 -4.88 -18.85 -1.21
N GLY A 50 -5.92 -18.33 -1.87
CA GLY A 50 -6.70 -19.12 -2.82
C GLY A 50 -5.88 -19.53 -4.05
N ARG A 51 -6.44 -20.41 -4.91
CA ARG A 51 -5.77 -21.03 -6.09
C ARG A 51 -5.25 -20.04 -7.17
N ASN A 52 -5.48 -18.74 -6.98
CA ASN A 52 -5.04 -17.64 -7.86
C ASN A 52 -4.31 -16.53 -7.08
N ALA A 53 -3.87 -16.79 -5.85
CA ALA A 53 -3.30 -15.75 -5.00
C ALA A 53 -2.04 -15.14 -5.63
N HIS A 54 -1.16 -15.97 -6.18
CA HIS A 54 0.14 -15.58 -6.75
C HIS A 54 0.02 -14.72 -8.03
N LEU A 55 -1.18 -14.62 -8.61
CA LEU A 55 -1.48 -13.76 -9.76
C LEU A 55 -1.99 -12.37 -9.37
N LYS A 56 -2.23 -12.12 -8.07
CA LYS A 56 -2.77 -10.86 -7.56
C LYS A 56 -1.70 -10.12 -6.77
N TYR A 57 -1.85 -8.82 -6.53
CA TYR A 57 -0.97 -8.08 -5.61
C TYR A 57 -1.31 -8.38 -4.15
N SER A 58 -0.42 -8.00 -3.23
CA SER A 58 -0.72 -8.04 -1.79
C SER A 58 -1.80 -6.99 -1.46
N PRO A 59 -2.77 -7.29 -0.56
CA PRO A 59 -3.73 -6.30 -0.12
C PRO A 59 -3.08 -5.11 0.62
N TYR A 60 -1.83 -5.24 1.06
CA TYR A 60 -1.12 -4.19 1.78
C TYR A 60 -0.23 -3.31 0.90
N VAL A 61 0.07 -3.74 -0.33
CA VAL A 61 0.95 -3.00 -1.25
C VAL A 61 0.33 -3.05 -2.64
N LEU A 62 -0.21 -1.92 -3.08
CA LEU A 62 -0.98 -1.83 -4.31
C LEU A 62 -0.46 -0.72 -5.22
N PRO A 63 -0.41 -0.94 -6.54
CA PRO A 63 -0.05 0.11 -7.48
C PRO A 63 -1.24 1.06 -7.64
N THR A 64 -0.96 2.36 -7.66
CA THR A 64 -1.95 3.42 -7.87
C THR A 64 -1.40 4.51 -8.79
N MET A 65 -2.27 5.44 -9.19
CA MET A 65 -1.88 6.60 -9.98
C MET A 65 -2.35 7.87 -9.30
N ILE A 66 -1.40 8.72 -8.91
CA ILE A 66 -1.66 10.00 -8.29
C ILE A 66 -1.20 11.08 -9.27
N ASP A 67 -2.11 11.96 -9.69
CA ASP A 67 -1.78 13.08 -10.59
C ASP A 67 -1.09 12.61 -11.90
N GLY A 68 -1.55 11.49 -12.47
CA GLY A 68 -0.94 10.90 -13.67
C GLY A 68 0.41 10.19 -13.44
N VAL A 69 0.93 10.19 -12.21
CA VAL A 69 2.20 9.57 -11.83
C VAL A 69 1.99 8.24 -11.12
N ARG A 70 2.73 7.22 -11.57
CA ARG A 70 2.71 5.88 -10.97
C ARG A 70 3.24 5.94 -9.56
N SER A 71 2.45 5.43 -8.63
CA SER A 71 2.71 5.51 -7.20
C SER A 71 2.30 4.18 -6.55
N VAL A 72 2.72 3.96 -5.31
CA VAL A 72 2.39 2.74 -4.57
C VAL A 72 1.78 3.12 -3.24
N VAL A 73 0.61 2.59 -2.94
CA VAL A 73 -0.01 2.71 -1.61
C VAL A 73 0.43 1.53 -0.76
N VAL A 74 0.79 1.82 0.49
CA VAL A 74 1.32 0.86 1.45
C VAL A 74 0.55 1.00 2.75
N ASN A 75 -0.02 -0.11 3.20
CA ASN A 75 -0.76 -0.15 4.44
C ASN A 75 0.16 -0.51 5.61
N GLN A 76 0.07 0.25 6.71
CA GLN A 76 0.91 0.04 7.89
C GLN A 76 0.66 -1.32 8.59
N ALA A 77 -0.48 -1.99 8.34
CA ALA A 77 -0.69 -3.37 8.77
C ALA A 77 0.36 -4.35 8.21
N LEU A 78 1.04 -4.00 7.11
CA LEU A 78 2.21 -4.75 6.61
C LEU A 78 3.32 -4.83 7.67
N ARG A 79 3.50 -3.80 8.49
CA ARG A 79 4.53 -3.77 9.54
C ARG A 79 4.25 -4.79 10.64
N GLU A 80 2.97 -4.96 10.99
CA GLU A 80 2.54 -5.92 12.01
C GLU A 80 2.61 -7.35 11.50
N LEU A 81 2.31 -7.55 10.21
CA LEU A 81 2.43 -8.85 9.55
C LEU A 81 3.89 -9.25 9.31
N GLU A 82 4.62 -8.38 8.61
CA GLU A 82 6.02 -8.62 8.26
C GLU A 82 6.86 -7.32 8.27
N PRO A 83 7.54 -7.01 9.38
CA PRO A 83 8.25 -5.75 9.55
C PRO A 83 9.44 -5.59 8.58
N LEU A 84 10.02 -6.70 8.12
CA LEU A 84 11.11 -6.69 7.13
C LEU A 84 10.62 -6.24 5.76
N ALA A 85 9.46 -6.73 5.31
CA ALA A 85 8.84 -6.28 4.06
C ALA A 85 8.47 -4.79 4.11
N TYR A 86 7.91 -4.34 5.23
CA TYR A 86 7.64 -2.91 5.45
C TYR A 86 8.92 -2.07 5.36
N HIS A 87 9.98 -2.49 6.05
CA HIS A 87 11.26 -1.80 6.02
C HIS A 87 11.87 -1.78 4.62
N PHE A 88 11.74 -2.87 3.85
CA PHE A 88 12.18 -2.93 2.46
C PHE A 88 11.49 -1.86 1.61
N VAL A 89 10.17 -1.72 1.72
CA VAL A 89 9.39 -0.74 0.95
C VAL A 89 9.76 0.71 1.34
N VAL A 90 9.95 0.97 2.63
CA VAL A 90 10.40 2.29 3.11
C VAL A 90 11.84 2.59 2.67
N SER A 91 12.75 1.62 2.78
CA SER A 91 14.13 1.80 2.30
C SER A 91 14.16 2.02 0.80
N PHE A 92 13.33 1.29 0.03
CA PHE A 92 13.22 1.50 -1.41
C PHE A 92 12.85 2.94 -1.76
N ALA A 93 11.87 3.53 -1.06
CA ALA A 93 11.53 4.94 -1.27
C ALA A 93 12.73 5.85 -0.96
N LYS A 94 13.43 5.61 0.14
CA LYS A 94 14.57 6.42 0.57
C LYS A 94 15.78 6.32 -0.36
N ASP A 95 16.16 5.11 -0.76
CA ASP A 95 17.29 4.85 -1.67
C ASP A 95 17.07 5.47 -3.06
N ASN A 96 15.80 5.61 -3.48
CA ASN A 96 15.43 6.18 -4.77
C ASN A 96 14.99 7.65 -4.69
N ASP A 97 15.17 8.31 -3.53
CA ASP A 97 14.75 9.69 -3.27
C ASP A 97 13.27 9.96 -3.59
N LEU A 98 12.40 8.98 -3.38
CA LEU A 98 10.97 9.08 -3.67
C LEU A 98 10.24 9.84 -2.56
N GLN A 99 9.30 10.69 -2.97
CA GLN A 99 8.43 11.39 -2.04
C GLN A 99 7.45 10.40 -1.39
N VAL A 100 7.36 10.46 -0.07
CA VAL A 100 6.41 9.68 0.72
C VAL A 100 5.39 10.62 1.34
N ILE A 101 4.11 10.35 1.10
CA ILE A 101 2.99 11.11 1.68
C ILE A 101 2.18 10.21 2.59
N ASP A 102 1.74 10.75 3.73
CA ASP A 102 0.78 10.06 4.59
C ASP A 102 -0.61 10.15 3.93
N ALA A 103 -1.24 9.01 3.72
CA ALA A 103 -2.58 8.90 3.18
C ALA A 103 -3.54 8.69 4.35
N CYS A 104 -4.11 9.79 4.84
CA CYS A 104 -5.25 9.71 5.73
C CYS A 104 -6.49 9.33 4.91
N VAL A 105 -7.01 8.12 5.14
CA VAL A 105 -8.32 7.73 4.63
C VAL A 105 -9.35 8.63 5.31
N LEU A 106 -9.80 9.66 4.61
CA LEU A 106 -10.97 10.41 5.03
C LEU A 106 -12.16 9.44 4.97
N PRO A 107 -12.91 9.23 6.07
CA PRO A 107 -14.12 8.44 6.01
C PRO A 107 -15.06 9.06 4.99
N ASP A 108 -15.58 8.24 4.08
CA ASP A 108 -16.50 8.67 3.03
C ASP A 108 -17.64 9.51 3.65
N PRO A 109 -17.88 10.76 3.20
CA PRO A 109 -18.93 11.61 3.78
C PRO A 109 -20.37 11.14 3.50
N GLY A 110 -20.57 9.92 2.97
CA GLY A 110 -21.85 9.40 2.49
C GLY A 110 -22.60 8.41 3.38
N ALA A 111 -22.08 7.99 4.54
CA ALA A 111 -22.85 7.15 5.48
C ALA A 111 -23.80 7.98 6.37
N ARG A 112 -24.57 8.92 5.78
CA ARG A 112 -25.73 9.51 6.46
C ARG A 112 -26.94 8.63 6.20
N GLY A 113 -27.54 8.20 7.30
CA GLY A 113 -28.58 7.19 7.36
C GLY A 113 -29.81 7.48 6.51
N LYS A 114 -30.50 6.38 6.21
CA LYS A 114 -31.95 6.38 6.01
C LYS A 114 -32.58 5.53 7.11
#